data_AF-A0A1H4YIV7-F1
#
_entry.id   AF-A0A1H4YIV7-F1
#
_cell.length_a   1.000
_cell.length_b   1.000
_cell.length_c   1.000
_cell.angle_alpha   90.00
_cell.angle_beta   90.00
_cell.angle_gamma   90.00
#
_symmetry.space_group_name_H-M   'P 1'
#
loop_
_entity.id
_entity.type
_entity.pdbx_description
1 polymer ?
#
loop_
_entity_poly.entity_id
_entity_poly.type
_entity_poly.pdbx_seq_one_letter_code
_entity_poly.pdbx_strand_id
1 'polypeptide(L)'
;MSNYRFRCLGPFEFPVYKSTRHWKNHKRLYDPKTATESVFSQAAMEERRIGIDGINGAIGLYVIGMKPRGKLIPFYVGQAARQTIKARIFQRQDKLAKVIEILNIYTHAKPFVFLFPLLTPSGRLAKMPKAGVSGTSNAQRIITSAEYMMIGHAMNVNPWLHNISTVAERERFSIDGSPGSWGNQTKDARSYAEMMGFSKASSASDKLREVGAAIEDVKDADTQLIEEALAHEESLEEEPMDVNENGGGGEQ
;
A
#
# COMPACT_ATOMS: atom_id res chain seq x y z
N MET A 1 2.86 32.98 3.01
CA MET A 1 3.01 31.61 3.57
C MET A 1 4.09 30.88 2.80
N SER A 2 5.12 30.35 3.46
CA SER A 2 6.19 29.60 2.79
C SER A 2 5.71 28.19 2.47
N ASN A 3 5.18 27.97 1.27
CA ASN A 3 4.68 26.66 0.86
C ASN A 3 5.83 25.74 0.43
N TYR A 4 6.61 25.31 1.41
CA TYR A 4 7.46 24.13 1.24
C TYR A 4 6.57 22.92 0.92
N ARG A 5 7.06 22.04 0.05
CA ARG A 5 6.34 20.80 -0.31
C ARG A 5 7.33 19.67 -0.58
N PHE A 6 6.90 18.44 -0.43
CA PHE A 6 7.72 17.28 -0.78
C PHE A 6 7.34 16.78 -2.17
N ARG A 7 8.34 16.39 -2.97
CA ARG A 7 8.11 15.65 -4.23
C ARG A 7 8.43 14.19 -4.01
N CYS A 8 7.56 13.27 -4.42
CA CYS A 8 7.84 11.84 -4.37
C CYS A 8 8.60 11.38 -5.62
N LEU A 9 9.68 10.62 -5.43
CA LEU A 9 10.48 9.97 -6.49
C LEU A 9 10.62 8.47 -6.18
N GLY A 10 10.58 7.63 -7.21
CA GLY A 10 10.66 6.17 -7.11
C GLY A 10 9.31 5.43 -7.28
N PRO A 11 9.22 4.14 -6.90
CA PRO A 11 10.19 3.42 -6.07
C PRO A 11 11.44 3.01 -6.84
N PHE A 12 12.61 3.20 -6.22
CA PHE A 12 13.89 2.73 -6.77
C PHE A 12 14.27 1.39 -6.10
N GLU A 13 14.30 0.31 -6.88
CA GLU A 13 14.70 -1.00 -6.38
C GLU A 13 16.22 -1.04 -6.15
N PHE A 14 16.66 -1.59 -5.01
CA PHE A 14 18.08 -1.79 -4.79
C PHE A 14 18.58 -3.00 -5.57
N PRO A 15 19.76 -2.92 -6.22
CA PRO A 15 20.36 -4.08 -6.87
C PRO A 15 20.76 -5.12 -5.82
N VAL A 16 20.32 -6.37 -6.03
CA VAL A 16 20.59 -7.51 -5.15
C VAL A 16 21.19 -8.64 -5.98
N TYR A 17 22.29 -9.21 -5.49
CA TYR A 17 23.04 -10.26 -6.17
C TYR A 17 22.89 -11.57 -5.41
N LYS A 18 22.91 -12.71 -6.11
CA LYS A 18 22.99 -14.03 -5.47
C LYS A 18 24.46 -14.39 -5.29
N SER A 19 24.86 -14.76 -4.07
CA SER A 19 26.21 -15.29 -3.85
C SER A 19 26.38 -16.61 -4.61
N THR A 20 27.42 -16.70 -5.45
CA THR A 20 27.79 -17.91 -6.18
C THR A 20 28.72 -18.83 -5.38
N ARG A 21 29.29 -18.37 -4.26
CA ARG A 21 30.32 -19.09 -3.49
C ARG A 21 29.79 -20.18 -2.55
N HIS A 22 28.49 -20.21 -2.24
CA HIS A 22 27.91 -21.23 -1.35
C HIS A 22 26.63 -21.81 -1.97
N TRP A 23 26.79 -22.92 -2.69
CA TRP A 23 25.71 -23.64 -3.36
C TRP A 23 24.61 -24.14 -2.42
N LYS A 24 24.89 -24.33 -1.12
CA LYS A 24 23.89 -24.75 -0.12
C LYS A 24 23.11 -23.60 0.52
N ASN A 25 23.66 -22.38 0.52
CA ASN A 25 23.04 -21.20 1.14
C ASN A 25 23.13 -20.02 0.17
N HIS A 26 22.13 -19.87 -0.70
CA HIS A 26 21.99 -18.74 -1.63
C HIS A 26 21.76 -17.42 -0.88
N LYS A 27 22.81 -16.92 -0.20
CA LYS A 27 22.74 -15.65 0.52
C LYS A 27 22.63 -14.52 -0.50
N ARG A 28 21.60 -13.71 -0.35
CA ARG A 28 21.38 -12.50 -1.15
C ARG A 28 22.32 -11.42 -0.62
N LEU A 29 23.13 -10.87 -1.51
CA LEU A 29 24.12 -9.85 -1.22
C LEU A 29 23.67 -8.52 -1.80
N TYR A 30 24.14 -7.45 -1.17
CA TYR A 30 23.84 -6.08 -1.53
C TYR A 30 25.14 -5.28 -1.39
N ASP A 31 25.49 -4.53 -2.44
CA ASP A 31 26.59 -3.57 -2.40
C ASP A 31 26.02 -2.16 -2.20
N PRO A 32 26.28 -1.51 -1.05
CA PRO A 32 25.84 -0.16 -0.76
C PRO A 32 26.27 0.87 -1.80
N LYS A 33 27.47 0.73 -2.37
CA LYS A 33 28.00 1.72 -3.31
C LYS A 33 27.25 1.65 -4.63
N THR A 34 27.20 0.47 -5.23
CA THR A 34 26.45 0.23 -6.48
C THR A 34 24.97 0.57 -6.33
N ALA A 35 24.38 0.26 -5.17
CA ALA A 35 23.00 0.64 -4.86
C ALA A 35 22.78 2.14 -4.79
N THR A 36 23.70 2.88 -4.16
CA THR A 36 23.66 4.34 -4.11
C THR A 36 23.71 4.94 -5.51
N GLU A 37 24.66 4.48 -6.32
CA GLU A 37 24.86 4.98 -7.68
C GLU A 37 23.64 4.67 -8.55
N SER A 38 23.09 3.45 -8.48
CA SER A 38 21.89 3.07 -9.23
C SER A 38 20.67 3.90 -8.84
N VAL A 39 20.37 4.04 -7.55
CA VAL A 39 19.23 4.83 -7.06
C VAL A 39 19.36 6.30 -7.48
N PHE A 40 20.53 6.91 -7.31
CA PHE A 40 20.72 8.32 -7.60
C PHE A 40 20.85 8.62 -9.09
N SER A 41 21.31 7.66 -9.90
CA SER A 41 21.26 7.75 -11.37
C SER A 41 19.81 7.73 -11.86
N GLN A 42 18.98 6.82 -11.32
CA GLN A 42 17.55 6.76 -11.64
C GLN A 42 16.81 8.02 -11.18
N ALA A 43 17.07 8.48 -9.95
CA ALA A 43 16.49 9.71 -9.44
C ALA A 43 16.86 10.91 -10.32
N ALA A 44 18.13 11.06 -10.73
CA ALA A 44 18.55 12.16 -11.61
C ALA A 44 17.87 12.14 -12.99
N MET A 45 17.51 10.95 -13.51
CA MET A 45 16.69 10.85 -14.73
C MET A 45 15.25 11.32 -14.49
N GLU A 46 14.65 10.93 -13.36
CA GLU A 46 13.30 11.40 -12.98
C GLU A 46 13.26 12.90 -12.73
N GLU A 47 14.30 13.47 -12.11
CA GLU A 47 14.44 14.90 -11.86
C GLU A 47 14.28 15.73 -13.14
N ARG A 48 15.04 15.36 -14.19
CA ARG A 48 14.97 16.00 -15.51
C ARG A 48 13.57 15.93 -16.10
N ARG A 49 12.89 14.78 -15.95
CA ARG A 49 11.53 14.58 -16.47
C ARG A 49 10.51 15.52 -15.82
N ILE A 50 10.69 15.85 -14.54
CA ILE A 50 9.72 16.62 -13.76
C ILE A 50 10.15 18.07 -13.49
N GLY A 51 11.24 18.51 -14.14
CA GLY A 51 11.73 19.89 -14.08
C GLY A 51 12.32 20.30 -12.72
N ILE A 52 12.90 19.36 -11.97
CA ILE A 52 13.68 19.65 -10.77
C ILE A 52 15.15 19.28 -11.01
N ASP A 53 16.08 19.84 -10.26
CA ASP A 53 17.50 19.52 -10.38
C ASP A 53 18.20 19.60 -9.02
N GLY A 54 19.11 18.66 -8.77
CA GLY A 54 20.04 18.67 -7.65
C GLY A 54 19.75 17.67 -6.54
N ILE A 55 19.16 16.49 -6.82
CA ILE A 55 18.80 15.47 -5.81
C ILE A 55 20.00 15.08 -4.94
N ASN A 56 21.19 15.07 -5.52
CA ASN A 56 22.44 14.74 -4.81
C ASN A 56 22.71 15.68 -3.61
N GLY A 57 22.25 16.93 -3.69
CA GLY A 57 22.40 17.96 -2.66
C GLY A 57 21.14 18.23 -1.85
N ALA A 58 20.04 17.53 -2.13
CA ALA A 58 18.75 17.80 -1.52
C ALA A 58 18.65 17.27 -0.08
N ILE A 59 17.92 18.01 0.75
CA ILE A 59 17.41 17.55 2.05
C ILE A 59 15.96 17.09 1.92
N GLY A 60 15.49 16.26 2.86
CA GLY A 60 14.11 15.79 2.84
C GLY A 60 13.89 14.50 3.62
N LEU A 61 13.00 13.66 3.12
CA LEU A 61 12.61 12.38 3.69
C LEU A 61 12.92 11.24 2.73
N TYR A 62 12.89 10.01 3.23
CA TYR A 62 12.96 8.79 2.44
C TYR A 62 12.21 7.67 3.14
N VAL A 63 11.74 6.71 2.34
CA VAL A 63 11.08 5.50 2.85
C VAL A 63 11.78 4.30 2.25
N ILE A 64 12.43 3.50 3.10
CA ILE A 64 12.92 2.18 2.72
C ILE A 64 11.77 1.20 2.90
N GLY A 65 11.54 0.39 1.88
CA GLY A 65 10.48 -0.60 1.89
C GLY A 65 10.92 -1.92 1.29
N MET A 66 10.00 -2.87 1.32
CA MET A 66 10.16 -4.21 0.76
C MET A 66 8.99 -4.54 -0.17
N LYS A 67 9.30 -5.24 -1.25
CA LYS A 67 8.34 -5.61 -2.29
C LYS A 67 8.15 -7.13 -2.37
N PRO A 68 7.49 -7.78 -1.39
CA PRO A 68 7.13 -9.19 -1.52
C PRO A 68 6.01 -9.36 -2.55
N ARG A 69 6.20 -10.26 -3.53
CA ARG A 69 5.19 -10.59 -4.56
C ARG A 69 4.59 -9.36 -5.26
N GLY A 70 5.39 -8.30 -5.46
CA GLY A 70 4.97 -7.08 -6.14
C GLY A 70 4.31 -6.01 -5.25
N LYS A 71 3.89 -6.32 -4.02
CA LYS A 71 3.25 -5.36 -3.11
C LYS A 71 4.27 -4.47 -2.42
N LEU A 72 4.12 -3.15 -2.50
CA LEU A 72 5.00 -2.21 -1.80
C LEU A 72 4.62 -2.10 -0.33
N ILE A 73 5.56 -2.42 0.57
CA ILE A 73 5.36 -2.35 2.02
C ILE A 73 6.45 -1.46 2.62
N PRO A 74 6.11 -0.36 3.31
CA PRO A 74 7.11 0.48 3.98
C PRO A 74 7.73 -0.30 5.14
N PHE A 75 9.04 -0.21 5.28
CA PHE A 75 9.80 -0.91 6.32
C PHE A 75 10.45 0.07 7.31
N TYR A 76 10.87 1.23 6.82
CA TYR A 76 11.53 2.26 7.60
C TYR A 76 11.29 3.63 6.95
N VAL A 77 10.86 4.62 7.73
CA VAL A 77 10.83 6.03 7.31
C VAL A 77 12.04 6.75 7.92
N GLY A 78 12.67 7.65 7.17
CA GLY A 78 13.78 8.43 7.70
C GLY A 78 13.83 9.85 7.18
N GLN A 79 14.37 10.72 8.00
CA GLN A 79 14.70 12.09 7.63
C GLN A 79 16.18 12.31 7.31
N ALA A 80 16.41 13.27 6.43
CA ALA A 80 17.70 13.82 6.05
C ALA A 80 17.61 15.36 6.07
N ALA A 81 17.57 15.95 7.27
CA ALA A 81 17.48 17.40 7.47
C ALA A 81 18.83 18.07 7.74
N ARG A 82 19.77 17.35 8.38
CA ARG A 82 21.11 17.84 8.75
C ARG A 82 22.22 17.42 7.78
N GLN A 83 21.88 16.57 6.83
CA GLN A 83 22.76 16.09 5.76
C GLN A 83 21.90 15.75 4.55
N THR A 84 22.52 15.61 3.37
CA THR A 84 21.77 15.30 2.15
C THR A 84 21.13 13.92 2.22
N ILE A 85 20.04 13.72 1.47
CA ILE A 85 19.36 12.43 1.34
C ILE A 85 20.37 11.34 0.91
N LYS A 86 21.23 11.66 -0.05
CA LYS A 86 22.30 10.75 -0.53
C LYS A 86 23.24 10.32 0.57
N ALA A 87 23.71 11.26 1.39
CA ALA A 87 24.62 10.97 2.48
C ALA A 87 23.94 10.17 3.61
N ARG A 88 22.63 10.37 3.83
CA ARG A 88 21.88 9.71 4.91
C ARG A 88 21.47 8.28 4.62
N ILE A 89 20.88 8.02 3.46
CA ILE A 89 20.30 6.69 3.16
C ILE A 89 21.35 5.57 3.20
N PHE A 90 22.59 5.87 2.84
CA PHE A 90 23.64 4.88 2.69
C PHE A 90 24.75 4.99 3.75
N GLN A 91 24.47 5.67 4.86
CA GLN A 91 25.40 5.76 5.98
C GLN A 91 25.63 4.36 6.56
N ARG A 92 26.91 3.94 6.59
CA ARG A 92 27.31 2.52 6.74
C ARG A 92 26.76 1.82 7.98
N GLN A 93 26.57 2.53 9.08
CA GLN A 93 26.35 1.93 10.39
C GLN A 93 24.88 1.67 10.76
N ASP A 94 23.90 2.23 10.03
CA ASP A 94 22.49 2.20 10.47
C ASP A 94 21.55 1.70 9.36
N LYS A 95 21.43 2.44 8.25
CA LYS A 95 20.40 2.16 7.23
C LYS A 95 20.73 0.97 6.33
N LEU A 96 22.01 0.65 6.17
CA LEU A 96 22.43 -0.57 5.46
C LEU A 96 21.96 -1.84 6.19
N ALA A 97 21.95 -1.82 7.52
CA ALA A 97 21.48 -2.96 8.30
C ALA A 97 20.00 -3.25 8.02
N LYS A 98 19.17 -2.23 7.77
CA LYS A 98 17.74 -2.40 7.43
C LYS A 98 17.54 -3.11 6.10
N VAL A 99 18.35 -2.80 5.09
CA VAL A 99 18.28 -3.48 3.78
C VAL A 99 18.70 -4.94 3.91
N ILE A 100 19.77 -5.20 4.66
CA ILE A 100 20.26 -6.57 4.93
C ILE A 100 19.20 -7.38 5.70
N GLU A 101 18.55 -6.76 6.68
CA GLU A 101 17.46 -7.35 7.46
C GLU A 101 16.28 -7.76 6.57
N ILE A 102 15.85 -6.89 5.64
CA ILE A 102 14.83 -7.24 4.63
C ILE A 102 15.25 -8.48 3.83
N LEU A 103 16.51 -8.53 3.38
CA LEU A 103 17.02 -9.65 2.57
C LEU A 103 17.11 -10.97 3.35
N ASN A 104 17.39 -10.91 4.65
CA ASN A 104 17.53 -12.07 5.50
C ASN A 104 16.16 -12.61 5.96
N ILE A 105 15.25 -11.73 6.38
CA ILE A 105 13.93 -12.12 6.90
C ILE A 105 12.98 -12.48 5.74
N TYR A 106 13.03 -11.73 4.64
CA TYR A 106 12.11 -11.87 3.52
C TYR A 106 12.84 -12.35 2.26
N THR A 107 13.01 -13.66 2.16
CA THR A 107 13.79 -14.36 1.11
C THR A 107 13.44 -13.93 -0.31
N HIS A 108 12.17 -13.64 -0.61
CA HIS A 108 11.69 -13.24 -1.93
C HIS A 108 11.42 -11.73 -2.08
N ALA A 109 11.58 -10.92 -1.03
CA ALA A 109 11.27 -9.50 -1.13
C ALA A 109 12.42 -8.71 -1.79
N LYS A 110 12.07 -7.79 -2.67
CA LYS A 110 13.03 -6.82 -3.19
C LYS A 110 13.00 -5.56 -2.33
N PRO A 111 14.11 -5.13 -1.74
CA PRO A 111 14.14 -3.87 -1.03
C PRO A 111 14.10 -2.71 -2.04
N PHE A 112 13.43 -1.62 -1.67
CA PHE A 112 13.34 -0.41 -2.49
C PHE A 112 13.42 0.84 -1.61
N VAL A 113 13.56 2.00 -2.26
CA VAL A 113 13.46 3.30 -1.59
C VAL A 113 12.59 4.28 -2.38
N PHE A 114 11.76 5.04 -1.67
CA PHE A 114 11.18 6.29 -2.15
C PHE A 114 11.98 7.46 -1.60
N LEU A 115 12.22 8.47 -2.43
CA LEU A 115 12.87 9.72 -2.03
C LEU A 115 11.82 10.83 -2.00
N PHE A 116 11.88 11.65 -0.97
CA PHE A 116 11.01 12.80 -0.78
C PHE A 116 11.85 14.06 -0.57
N PRO A 117 12.51 14.58 -1.62
CA PRO A 117 13.19 15.87 -1.50
C PRO A 117 12.21 16.99 -1.17
N LEU A 118 12.66 17.89 -0.31
CA LEU A 118 11.93 19.10 0.05
C LEU A 118 12.11 20.16 -1.05
N LEU A 119 11.01 20.72 -1.52
CA LEU A 119 10.97 21.87 -2.43
C LEU A 119 10.72 23.15 -1.64
N THR A 120 11.47 24.20 -1.97
CA THR A 120 11.22 25.56 -1.50
C THR A 120 9.96 26.13 -2.14
N PRO A 121 9.42 27.26 -1.64
CA PRO A 121 8.30 27.95 -2.28
C PRO A 121 8.58 28.36 -3.74
N SER A 122 9.85 28.58 -4.10
CA SER A 122 10.30 28.84 -5.47
C SER A 122 10.39 27.60 -6.36
N GLY A 123 9.99 26.43 -5.87
CA GLY A 123 9.99 25.18 -6.62
C GLY A 123 11.38 24.54 -6.80
N ARG A 124 12.43 25.07 -6.15
CA ARG A 124 13.77 24.50 -6.17
C ARG A 124 13.96 23.51 -5.03
N LEU A 125 14.88 22.57 -5.17
CA LEU A 125 15.22 21.68 -4.06
C LEU A 125 15.87 22.46 -2.93
N ALA A 126 15.37 22.25 -1.71
CA ALA A 126 16.00 22.74 -0.51
C ALA A 126 17.34 22.02 -0.34
N LYS A 127 18.39 22.80 -0.08
CA LYS A 127 19.74 22.32 0.16
C LYS A 127 20.08 22.45 1.64
N MET A 128 21.13 21.75 2.06
CA MET A 128 21.63 21.85 3.42
C MET A 128 21.97 23.32 3.77
N PRO A 129 21.60 23.81 4.96
CA PRO A 129 22.03 25.13 5.41
C PRO A 129 23.56 25.19 5.47
N LYS A 130 24.15 26.35 5.13
CA LYS A 130 25.59 26.56 5.21
C LYS A 130 26.05 26.40 6.67
N ALA A 131 27.25 25.83 6.86
CA ALA A 131 27.87 25.70 8.17
C ALA A 131 27.94 27.07 8.87
N GLY A 132 27.52 27.15 10.14
CA GLY A 132 27.53 28.38 10.94
C GLY A 132 26.17 29.04 11.16
N VAL A 133 25.10 28.59 10.50
CA VAL A 133 23.74 29.07 10.81
C VAL A 133 23.22 28.32 12.05
N SER A 134 23.42 28.92 13.21
CA SER A 134 22.91 28.43 14.50
C SER A 134 21.38 28.58 14.55
N GLY A 135 20.66 27.46 14.69
CA GLY A 135 19.21 27.40 14.83
C GLY A 135 18.57 26.26 14.04
N THR A 136 17.48 25.67 14.57
CA THR A 136 16.67 24.68 13.84
C THR A 136 16.01 25.38 12.66
N SER A 137 16.56 25.21 11.45
CA SER A 137 16.00 25.83 10.25
C SER A 137 14.53 25.46 10.06
N ASN A 138 13.73 26.36 9.49
CA ASN A 138 12.31 26.09 9.19
C ASN A 138 12.14 24.78 8.38
N ALA A 139 13.02 24.56 7.40
CA ALA A 139 13.06 23.32 6.63
C ALA A 139 13.24 22.07 7.51
N GLN A 140 14.09 22.11 8.53
CA GLN A 140 14.28 21.00 9.46
C GLN A 140 13.01 20.74 10.29
N ARG A 141 12.32 21.77 10.79
CA ARG A 141 11.05 21.60 11.51
C ARG A 141 9.99 20.93 10.62
N ILE A 142 9.87 21.39 9.37
CA ILE A 142 8.94 20.83 8.38
C ILE A 142 9.27 19.36 8.10
N ILE A 143 10.55 19.03 7.91
CA ILE A 143 11.00 17.65 7.70
C ILE A 143 10.67 16.77 8.92
N THR A 144 10.94 17.23 10.13
CA THR A 144 10.61 16.49 11.36
C THR A 144 9.10 16.25 11.49
N SER A 145 8.27 17.27 11.30
CA SER A 145 6.80 17.11 11.35
C SER A 145 6.29 16.14 10.28
N ALA A 146 6.80 16.25 9.05
CA ALA A 146 6.42 15.36 7.96
C ALA A 146 6.89 13.92 8.16
N GLU A 147 8.04 13.70 8.83
CA GLU A 147 8.48 12.35 9.23
C GLU A 147 7.46 11.67 10.14
N TYR A 148 7.01 12.35 11.21
CA TYR A 148 6.00 11.80 12.12
C TYR A 148 4.70 11.43 11.41
N MET A 149 4.24 12.29 10.49
CA MET A 149 3.05 12.02 9.69
C MET A 149 3.24 10.79 8.78
N MET A 150 4.39 10.70 8.09
CA MET A 150 4.71 9.57 7.23
C MET A 150 4.88 8.26 8.01
N ILE A 151 5.38 8.31 9.24
CA ILE A 151 5.41 7.15 10.16
C ILE A 151 4.00 6.67 10.43
N GLY A 152 3.08 7.56 10.80
CA GLY A 152 1.67 7.21 11.04
C GLY A 152 1.02 6.53 9.83
N HIS A 153 1.22 7.08 8.63
CA HIS A 153 0.74 6.46 7.38
C HIS A 153 1.39 5.10 7.10
N ALA A 154 2.70 4.99 7.32
CA ALA A 154 3.42 3.75 7.10
C ALA A 154 3.00 2.66 8.09
N MET A 155 2.65 3.01 9.33
CA MET A 155 2.14 2.08 10.34
C MET A 155 0.78 1.49 9.97
N ASN A 156 -0.06 2.23 9.26
CA ASN A 156 -1.34 1.70 8.75
C ASN A 156 -1.11 0.55 7.75
N VAL A 157 -0.06 0.64 6.94
CA VAL A 157 0.29 -0.39 5.95
C VAL A 157 1.13 -1.52 6.56
N ASN A 158 2.08 -1.17 7.43
CA ASN A 158 2.97 -2.10 8.12
C ASN A 158 3.06 -1.74 9.62
N PRO A 159 2.28 -2.44 10.48
CA PRO A 159 2.33 -2.22 11.93
C PRO A 159 3.69 -2.54 12.57
N TRP A 160 4.60 -3.23 11.87
CA TRP A 160 5.95 -3.57 12.35
C TRP A 160 7.03 -2.66 11.76
N LEU A 161 6.71 -1.38 11.59
CA LEU A 161 7.64 -0.39 11.06
C LEU A 161 8.87 -0.23 11.99
N HIS A 162 10.08 -0.28 11.42
CA HIS A 162 11.30 -0.39 12.22
C HIS A 162 11.72 0.94 12.90
N ASN A 163 11.23 2.10 12.45
CA ASN A 163 11.61 3.41 13.00
C ASN A 163 10.62 3.96 14.02
N ILE A 164 9.70 3.13 14.53
CA ILE A 164 8.96 3.47 15.74
C ILE A 164 10.03 3.58 16.83
N SER A 165 10.40 4.81 17.18
CA SER A 165 11.51 5.12 18.10
C SER A 165 11.37 4.48 19.49
N THR A 166 10.28 3.77 19.72
CA THR A 166 9.80 3.41 21.03
C THR A 166 8.76 2.30 20.87
N VAL A 167 9.23 1.07 20.68
CA VAL A 167 8.47 -0.11 21.13
C VAL A 167 7.98 0.16 22.56
N ALA A 168 8.81 0.81 23.38
CA ALA A 168 8.47 1.31 24.72
C ALA A 168 7.31 2.35 24.79
N GLU A 169 7.08 3.23 23.81
CA GLU A 169 5.96 4.20 23.84
C GLU A 169 4.68 3.55 23.33
N ARG A 170 4.81 2.65 22.36
CA ARG A 170 3.71 1.79 21.92
C ARG A 170 3.26 0.83 23.04
N GLU A 171 4.19 0.41 23.89
CA GLU A 171 3.89 -0.36 25.12
C GLU A 171 3.36 0.53 26.26
N ARG A 172 3.74 1.82 26.32
CA ARG A 172 3.26 2.74 27.38
C ARG A 172 1.78 3.05 27.26
N PHE A 173 1.26 3.18 26.05
CA PHE A 173 -0.17 3.35 25.85
C PHE A 173 -0.61 2.88 24.46
N SER A 174 -1.79 2.28 24.42
CA SER A 174 -2.49 1.86 23.20
C SER A 174 -3.78 2.66 23.11
N ILE A 175 -4.13 3.13 21.92
CA ILE A 175 -5.44 3.74 21.64
C ILE A 175 -6.29 2.68 20.94
N ASP A 176 -7.44 2.34 21.50
CA ASP A 176 -8.35 1.36 20.88
C ASP A 176 -8.76 1.80 19.47
N GLY A 177 -8.70 0.86 18.52
CA GLY A 177 -9.00 1.14 17.12
C GLY A 177 -7.82 1.69 16.30
N SER A 178 -6.68 1.99 16.93
CA SER A 178 -5.46 2.36 16.21
C SER A 178 -4.66 1.13 15.74
N PRO A 179 -3.77 1.27 14.71
CA PRO A 179 -2.95 0.16 14.24
C PRO A 179 -2.08 -0.42 15.35
N GLY A 180 -2.37 -1.67 15.73
CA GLY A 180 -1.59 -2.37 16.74
C GLY A 180 -2.09 -2.20 18.18
N SER A 181 -3.33 -1.75 18.37
CA SER A 181 -4.01 -1.79 19.67
C SER A 181 -4.21 -3.23 20.16
N TRP A 182 -4.07 -3.47 21.47
CA TRP A 182 -4.20 -4.81 22.07
C TRP A 182 -5.65 -5.04 22.51
N GLY A 183 -6.19 -6.26 22.34
CA GLY A 183 -7.53 -6.63 22.81
C GLY A 183 -8.64 -6.65 21.74
N ASN A 184 -9.84 -7.05 22.15
CA ASN A 184 -11.01 -7.11 21.28
C ASN A 184 -11.51 -5.69 20.94
N GLN A 185 -11.62 -5.35 19.66
CA GLN A 185 -12.11 -4.03 19.25
C GLN A 185 -13.60 -3.89 19.56
N THR A 186 -13.92 -2.97 20.48
CA THR A 186 -15.29 -2.52 20.77
C THR A 186 -15.92 -1.94 19.49
N LYS A 187 -17.26 -1.81 19.48
CA LYS A 187 -17.97 -1.22 18.34
C LYS A 187 -17.45 0.19 18.04
N ASP A 188 -17.21 0.99 19.07
CA ASP A 188 -16.72 2.36 18.93
C ASP A 188 -15.28 2.41 18.43
N ALA A 189 -14.42 1.49 18.89
CA ALA A 189 -13.06 1.35 18.39
C ALA A 189 -13.03 0.99 16.89
N ARG A 190 -13.97 0.16 16.43
CA ARG A 190 -14.13 -0.16 15.00
C ARG A 190 -14.60 1.05 14.20
N SER A 191 -15.61 1.78 14.69
CA SER A 191 -16.08 3.02 14.06
C SER A 191 -14.97 4.07 13.97
N TYR A 192 -14.15 4.20 15.03
CA TYR A 192 -12.98 5.06 15.04
C TYR A 192 -11.94 4.61 14.01
N ALA A 193 -11.63 3.31 13.96
CA ALA A 193 -10.69 2.75 12.99
C ALA A 193 -11.16 3.00 11.55
N GLU A 194 -12.45 2.84 11.27
CA GLU A 194 -13.04 3.10 9.97
C GLU A 194 -12.98 4.58 9.59
N MET A 195 -13.40 5.47 10.49
CA MET A 195 -13.31 6.93 10.31
C MET A 195 -11.89 7.37 9.98
N MET A 196 -10.88 6.78 10.63
CA MET A 196 -9.48 7.11 10.44
C MET A 196 -8.82 6.36 9.27
N GLY A 197 -9.55 5.47 8.57
CA GLY A 197 -9.04 4.64 7.48
C GLY A 197 -7.99 3.61 7.92
N PHE A 198 -8.00 3.23 9.20
CA PHE A 198 -7.18 2.14 9.76
C PHE A 198 -7.79 0.76 9.52
N SER A 199 -9.10 0.69 9.28
CA SER A 199 -9.70 -0.54 8.77
C SER A 199 -9.11 -0.81 7.39
N LYS A 200 -8.59 -2.03 7.17
CA LYS A 200 -8.36 -2.49 5.80
C LYS A 200 -9.70 -2.36 5.11
N ALA A 201 -9.76 -1.62 4.00
CA ALA A 201 -10.92 -1.66 3.12
C ALA A 201 -11.28 -3.13 2.97
N SER A 202 -12.50 -3.50 3.40
CA SER A 202 -13.03 -4.81 3.11
C SER A 202 -12.76 -5.00 1.62
N SER A 203 -12.07 -6.09 1.33
CA SER A 203 -11.51 -6.30 0.01
C SER A 203 -12.65 -6.12 -0.99
N ALA A 204 -12.40 -5.60 -2.20
CA ALA A 204 -13.46 -5.54 -3.22
C ALA A 204 -14.15 -6.92 -3.39
N SER A 205 -13.46 -8.01 -3.03
CA SER A 205 -13.99 -9.37 -2.86
C SER A 205 -15.06 -9.55 -1.76
N ASP A 206 -15.02 -8.85 -0.63
CA ASP A 206 -16.07 -8.93 0.40
C ASP A 206 -17.35 -8.22 -0.07
N LYS A 207 -17.22 -7.06 -0.73
CA LYS A 207 -18.36 -6.38 -1.38
C LYS A 207 -18.91 -7.16 -2.57
N LEU A 208 -18.05 -7.81 -3.36
CA LEU A 208 -18.49 -8.70 -4.45
C LEU A 208 -19.14 -9.99 -3.92
N ARG A 209 -18.76 -10.46 -2.74
CA ARG A 209 -19.38 -11.62 -2.09
C ARG A 209 -20.74 -11.26 -1.48
N GLU A 210 -20.89 -10.05 -0.96
CA GLU A 210 -22.17 -9.50 -0.49
C GLU A 210 -23.12 -9.23 -1.66
N VAL A 211 -22.63 -8.70 -2.79
CA VAL A 211 -23.41 -8.57 -4.03
C VAL A 211 -23.71 -9.93 -4.67
N GLY A 212 -22.79 -10.89 -4.63
CA GLY A 212 -22.99 -12.24 -5.13
C GLY A 212 -24.05 -13.02 -4.34
N ALA A 213 -24.04 -12.92 -3.01
CA ALA A 213 -25.07 -13.50 -2.15
C ALA A 213 -26.45 -12.87 -2.42
N ALA A 214 -26.51 -11.55 -2.59
CA ALA A 214 -27.75 -10.86 -2.94
C ALA A 214 -28.30 -11.23 -4.34
N ILE A 215 -27.46 -11.70 -5.27
CA ILE A 215 -27.89 -12.17 -6.60
C ILE A 215 -28.36 -13.62 -6.55
N GLU A 216 -27.77 -14.48 -5.71
CA GLU A 216 -28.27 -15.85 -5.50
C GLU A 216 -29.65 -15.84 -4.84
N ASP A 217 -29.89 -14.98 -3.84
CA ASP A 217 -31.20 -14.83 -3.20
C ASP A 217 -32.29 -14.37 -4.19
N VAL A 218 -31.95 -13.58 -5.21
CA VAL A 218 -32.90 -13.15 -6.27
C VAL A 218 -33.17 -14.27 -7.27
N LYS A 219 -32.16 -15.08 -7.61
CA LYS A 219 -32.36 -16.24 -8.50
C LYS A 219 -33.23 -17.31 -7.87
N ASP A 220 -33.08 -17.54 -6.57
CA ASP A 220 -33.93 -18.50 -5.86
C ASP A 220 -35.39 -18.01 -5.78
N ALA A 221 -35.62 -16.69 -5.68
CA ALA A 221 -36.96 -16.11 -5.75
C ALA A 221 -37.59 -16.23 -7.15
N ASP A 222 -36.83 -16.00 -8.23
CA ASP A 222 -37.31 -16.17 -9.61
C ASP A 222 -37.59 -17.64 -9.93
N THR A 223 -36.81 -18.58 -9.38
CA THR A 223 -37.01 -20.01 -9.61
C THR A 223 -38.28 -20.51 -8.89
N GLN A 224 -38.57 -20.00 -7.68
CA GLN A 224 -39.83 -20.29 -6.98
C GLN A 224 -41.04 -19.74 -7.72
N LEU A 225 -40.96 -18.54 -8.29
CA LEU A 225 -42.03 -17.95 -9.12
C LEU A 225 -42.28 -18.74 -10.42
N ILE A 226 -41.24 -19.27 -11.03
CA ILE A 226 -41.34 -20.10 -12.24
C ILE A 226 -41.93 -21.49 -11.90
N GLU A 227 -41.51 -22.11 -10.79
CA GLU A 227 -42.10 -23.37 -10.33
C GLU A 227 -43.57 -23.21 -9.93
N GLU A 228 -43.94 -22.09 -9.29
CA GLU A 228 -45.32 -21.78 -8.91
C GLU A 228 -46.21 -21.47 -10.15
N ALA A 229 -45.64 -20.86 -11.19
CA ALA A 229 -46.33 -20.64 -12.46
C ALA A 229 -46.52 -21.94 -13.27
N LEU A 230 -45.51 -22.83 -13.31
CA LEU A 230 -45.59 -24.12 -14.00
C LEU A 230 -46.53 -25.11 -13.28
N ALA A 231 -46.60 -25.07 -11.96
CA ALA A 231 -47.55 -25.88 -11.18
C ALA A 231 -49.02 -25.47 -11.43
N HIS A 232 -49.27 -24.24 -11.89
CA HIS A 232 -50.61 -23.78 -12.22
C HIS A 232 -51.06 -24.17 -13.65
N GLU A 233 -50.15 -24.35 -14.60
CA GLU A 233 -50.47 -24.74 -15.99
C GLU A 233 -50.87 -26.23 -16.14
N GLU A 234 -50.38 -27.14 -15.29
CA GLU A 234 -50.78 -28.57 -15.33
C GLU A 234 -52.22 -28.86 -14.86
N SER A 235 -52.95 -27.85 -14.38
CA SER A 235 -54.33 -28.01 -13.88
C SER A 235 -55.43 -27.67 -14.89
N LEU A 236 -55.09 -27.33 -16.14
CA LEU A 236 -56.04 -26.77 -17.12
C LEU A 236 -56.28 -27.59 -18.40
N GLU A 237 -55.85 -28.84 -18.47
CA GLU A 237 -56.15 -29.71 -19.63
C GLU A 237 -56.94 -30.96 -19.26
N GLU A 238 -58.25 -30.84 -19.03
CA GLU A 238 -59.23 -31.88 -19.42
C GLU A 238 -60.61 -31.23 -19.66
N GLU A 239 -60.90 -30.79 -20.88
CA GLU A 239 -62.27 -30.88 -21.42
C GLU A 239 -62.22 -31.47 -22.85
N PRO A 240 -62.87 -32.62 -23.10
CA PRO A 240 -62.92 -33.20 -24.43
C PRO A 240 -63.97 -32.49 -25.30
N MET A 241 -63.55 -31.95 -26.44
CA MET A 241 -64.44 -31.46 -27.49
C MET A 241 -65.03 -32.62 -28.30
N ASP A 242 -66.36 -32.67 -28.36
CA ASP A 242 -67.16 -33.49 -29.24
C ASP A 242 -66.81 -33.27 -30.73
N VAL A 243 -66.48 -34.35 -31.43
CA VAL A 243 -66.27 -34.36 -32.88
C VAL A 243 -67.58 -34.81 -33.56
N ASN A 244 -68.19 -33.87 -34.28
CA ASN A 244 -69.38 -34.08 -35.08
C ASN A 244 -68.94 -34.37 -36.54
N GLU A 245 -68.92 -35.64 -36.96
CA GLU A 245 -68.73 -36.02 -38.36
C GLU A 245 -70.08 -36.16 -39.07
N ASN A 246 -70.24 -35.35 -40.11
CA ASN A 246 -71.37 -35.38 -41.03
C ASN A 246 -70.86 -35.92 -42.38
N GLY A 247 -71.48 -37.00 -42.88
CA GLY A 247 -71.14 -37.56 -44.18
C GLY A 247 -72.07 -38.71 -44.56
N GLY A 248 -73.22 -38.38 -45.15
CA GLY A 248 -74.21 -39.34 -45.63
C GLY A 248 -73.79 -40.13 -46.87
N GLY A 249 -74.52 -41.23 -47.10
CA GLY A 249 -74.55 -41.94 -48.36
C GLY A 249 -75.19 -43.33 -48.24
N GLY A 250 -76.44 -43.48 -48.68
CA GLY A 250 -77.05 -44.79 -48.93
C GLY A 250 -78.58 -44.81 -49.01
N GLU A 251 -79.09 -44.95 -50.25
CA GLU A 251 -80.31 -45.71 -50.67
C GLU A 251 -81.68 -45.22 -50.13
N GLN A 252 -82.77 -45.09 -50.91
CA GLN A 252 -83.24 -45.61 -52.20
C GLN A 252 -84.32 -44.65 -52.74
#